data_AF-A0A938L0V4-F1
#
_entry.id   AF-A0A938L0V4-F1
#
_cell.length_a   1.000
_cell.length_b   1.000
_cell.length_c   1.000
_cell.angle_alpha   90.00
_cell.angle_beta   90.00
_cell.angle_gamma   90.00
#
_symmetry.space_group_name_H-M   'P 1'
#
loop_
_entity.id
_entity.type
_entity.pdbx_description
1 polymer ?
#
loop_
_entity_poly.entity_id
_entity_poly.type
_entity_poly.pdbx_seq_one_letter_code
_entity_poly.pdbx_strand_id
1 'polypeptide(L)'
;VRDDAAWLLDQQEAVLARIGALSSRGFRALRIRIHGDYHLGQLLYTGPDFVIIDFDGEPARSLGERRIKRSPLRDVAGMLRSFHYATHSALSEHISKFARPDGIAGLAPWARLWQAWVSAAFLGGYLSTAGIERLVPQQEDGLQTLLDAFLLDKALYEISYELNNRPDWVYIPLHGIIQLVRGE
;
A
#
# COMPACT_ATOMS: atom_id res chain seq x y z
N VAL A 1 2.83 19.18 1.81
CA VAL A 1 2.59 18.62 3.17
C VAL A 1 1.50 19.35 3.94
N ARG A 2 1.65 20.65 4.31
CA ARG A 2 0.59 21.34 5.08
C ARG A 2 -0.74 21.41 4.32
N ASP A 3 -0.68 21.81 3.05
CA ASP A 3 -1.88 21.91 2.21
C ASP A 3 -2.50 20.53 1.96
N ASP A 4 -1.67 19.51 1.71
CA ASP A 4 -2.10 18.11 1.56
C ASP A 4 -2.77 17.57 2.83
N ALA A 5 -2.22 17.89 4.00
CA ALA A 5 -2.78 17.49 5.29
C ALA A 5 -4.09 18.22 5.57
N ALA A 6 -4.18 19.52 5.29
CA ALA A 6 -5.42 20.30 5.42
C ALA A 6 -6.50 19.73 4.50
N TRP A 7 -6.16 19.48 3.23
CA TRP A 7 -7.08 18.85 2.28
C TRP A 7 -7.54 17.47 2.77
N LEU A 8 -6.65 16.64 3.30
CA LEU A 8 -7.01 15.32 3.81
C LEU A 8 -7.96 15.40 5.02
N LEU A 9 -7.76 16.37 5.90
CA LEU A 9 -8.67 16.64 7.02
C LEU A 9 -10.05 17.06 6.52
N ASP A 10 -10.12 17.90 5.49
CA ASP A 10 -11.39 18.28 4.85
C ASP A 10 -12.10 17.08 4.17
N GLN A 11 -11.34 16.03 3.81
CA GLN A 11 -11.87 14.79 3.24
C GLN A 11 -12.11 13.68 4.28
N GLN A 12 -12.05 13.96 5.58
CA GLN A 12 -12.18 12.96 6.63
C GLN A 12 -13.45 12.10 6.48
N GLU A 13 -14.60 12.72 6.18
CA GLU A 13 -15.85 11.98 5.99
C GLU A 13 -15.80 11.03 4.79
N ALA A 14 -15.18 11.45 3.68
CA ALA A 14 -15.01 10.61 2.49
C ALA A 14 -14.09 9.41 2.76
N VAL A 15 -13.01 9.63 3.51
CA VAL A 15 -12.08 8.58 3.96
C VAL A 15 -12.82 7.56 4.85
N LEU A 16 -13.56 8.05 5.85
CA LEU A 16 -14.34 7.19 6.74
C LEU A 16 -15.45 6.44 6.00
N ALA A 17 -16.11 7.06 5.01
CA ALA A 17 -17.13 6.42 4.20
C ALA A 17 -16.57 5.25 3.37
N ARG A 18 -15.35 5.38 2.81
CA ARG A 18 -14.68 4.28 2.09
C ARG A 18 -14.37 3.10 2.99
N ILE A 19 -13.92 3.34 4.22
CA ILE A 19 -13.72 2.27 5.22
C ILE A 19 -15.08 1.67 5.62
N GLY A 20 -16.10 2.51 5.82
CA GLY A 20 -17.46 2.10 6.17
C GLY A 20 -18.15 1.25 5.10
N ALA A 21 -17.81 1.44 3.82
CA ALA A 21 -18.33 0.64 2.71
C ALA A 21 -18.01 -0.86 2.82
N LEU A 22 -16.97 -1.24 3.60
CA LEU A 22 -16.71 -2.64 3.93
C LEU A 22 -17.83 -3.28 4.74
N SER A 23 -18.51 -2.52 5.59
CA SER A 23 -19.56 -3.02 6.47
C SER A 23 -20.91 -3.16 5.77
N SER A 24 -21.13 -2.42 4.68
CA SER A 24 -22.39 -2.42 3.94
C SER A 24 -22.42 -3.39 2.76
N ARG A 25 -21.27 -3.95 2.37
CA ARG A 25 -21.14 -4.84 1.20
C ARG A 25 -20.84 -6.27 1.62
N GLY A 26 -21.73 -7.19 1.25
CA GLY A 26 -21.49 -8.62 1.39
C GLY A 26 -20.66 -9.15 0.23
N PHE A 27 -19.44 -9.61 0.49
CA PHE A 27 -18.64 -10.39 -0.46
C PHE A 27 -18.12 -11.65 0.22
N ARG A 28 -17.89 -12.71 -0.58
CA ARG A 28 -17.30 -13.96 -0.10
C ARG A 28 -15.78 -13.88 -0.27
N ALA A 29 -15.06 -14.02 0.84
CA ALA A 29 -13.61 -14.13 0.88
C ALA A 29 -13.21 -15.00 2.08
N LEU A 30 -12.00 -15.57 2.05
CA LEU A 30 -11.47 -16.36 3.16
C LEU A 30 -10.40 -15.59 3.92
N ARG A 31 -10.28 -15.90 5.21
CA ARG A 31 -9.20 -15.39 6.06
C ARG A 31 -8.16 -16.48 6.25
N ILE A 32 -6.90 -16.15 5.98
CA ILE A 32 -5.75 -17.05 6.14
C ILE A 32 -4.72 -16.44 7.09
N ARG A 33 -3.72 -17.24 7.49
CA ARG A 33 -2.51 -16.66 8.10
C ARG A 33 -1.76 -15.93 7.00
N ILE A 34 -1.38 -14.69 7.28
CA ILE A 34 -0.68 -13.80 6.36
C ILE A 34 0.71 -13.51 6.93
N HIS A 35 1.58 -12.91 6.12
CA HIS A 35 2.86 -12.37 6.56
C HIS A 35 2.64 -11.24 7.57
N GLY A 36 1.72 -10.32 7.28
CA GLY A 36 1.29 -9.26 8.20
C GLY A 36 2.15 -8.00 8.19
N ASP A 37 3.37 -8.08 7.64
CA ASP A 37 4.24 -6.93 7.33
C ASP A 37 4.96 -7.09 5.97
N TYR A 38 4.22 -7.47 4.93
CA TYR A 38 4.80 -7.81 3.62
C TYR A 38 5.16 -6.56 2.80
N HIS A 39 6.42 -6.43 2.41
CA HIS A 39 6.94 -5.32 1.60
C HIS A 39 8.26 -5.72 0.90
N LEU A 40 8.79 -4.88 0.00
CA LEU A 40 10.00 -5.20 -0.79
C LEU A 40 11.21 -5.59 0.06
N GLY A 41 11.41 -4.94 1.20
CA GLY A 41 12.47 -5.31 2.15
C GLY A 41 12.39 -6.75 2.70
N GLN A 42 11.25 -7.42 2.57
CA GLN A 42 11.05 -8.82 2.99
C GLN A 42 11.15 -9.83 1.84
N LEU A 43 11.59 -9.39 0.65
CA LEU A 43 11.84 -10.28 -0.49
C LEU A 43 13.32 -10.33 -0.80
N LEU A 44 13.83 -11.54 -0.95
CA LEU A 44 15.18 -11.80 -1.45
C LEU A 44 15.07 -12.45 -2.83
N TYR A 45 15.62 -11.77 -3.84
CA TYR A 45 15.71 -12.32 -5.19
C TYR A 45 16.89 -13.29 -5.29
N THR A 46 16.61 -14.52 -5.70
CA THR A 46 17.61 -15.59 -5.80
C THR A 46 18.18 -15.76 -7.22
N GLY A 47 17.59 -15.10 -8.22
CA GLY A 47 17.83 -15.34 -9.64
C GLY A 47 16.65 -16.04 -10.32
N PRO A 48 16.37 -17.32 -10.01
CA PRO A 48 15.22 -18.01 -10.59
C PRO A 48 13.90 -17.70 -9.87
N ASP A 49 13.95 -17.25 -8.61
CA ASP A 49 12.76 -17.09 -7.76
C ASP A 49 12.98 -16.05 -6.63
N PHE A 50 11.96 -15.88 -5.77
CA PHE A 50 11.98 -15.05 -4.57
C PHE A 50 11.85 -15.89 -3.30
N VAL A 51 12.55 -15.47 -2.25
CA VAL A 51 12.36 -15.97 -0.88
C VAL A 51 11.72 -14.86 -0.05
N ILE A 52 10.65 -15.20 0.66
CA ILE A 52 9.98 -14.31 1.62
C ILE A 52 10.55 -14.60 3.00
N ILE A 53 10.95 -13.55 3.72
CA ILE A 53 11.55 -13.65 5.06
C ILE A 53 10.72 -12.86 6.07
N ASP A 54 11.01 -13.02 7.37
CA ASP A 54 10.47 -12.17 8.47
C ASP A 54 8.94 -12.23 8.70
N PHE A 55 8.43 -13.44 8.93
CA PHE A 55 7.01 -13.71 9.23
C PHE A 55 6.56 -13.31 10.67
N ASP A 56 7.28 -12.41 11.33
CA ASP A 56 6.95 -11.95 12.68
C ASP A 56 5.73 -11.03 12.71
N GLY A 57 5.34 -10.48 11.55
CA GLY A 57 4.24 -9.54 11.38
C GLY A 57 4.51 -8.16 11.98
N GLU A 58 3.53 -7.27 11.88
CA GLU A 58 3.73 -5.85 12.19
C GLU A 58 4.20 -5.60 13.65
N PRO A 59 5.38 -4.98 13.88
CA PRO A 59 6.00 -4.85 15.20
C PRO A 59 5.12 -4.14 16.24
N ALA A 60 4.31 -3.18 15.81
CA ALA A 60 3.43 -2.40 16.68
C ALA A 60 2.25 -3.21 17.24
N ARG A 61 2.00 -4.42 16.74
CA ARG A 61 0.88 -5.27 17.16
C ARG A 61 1.30 -6.28 18.22
N SER A 62 0.36 -6.65 19.10
CA SER A 62 0.57 -7.72 20.08
C SER A 62 0.69 -9.10 19.41
N LEU A 63 1.35 -10.06 20.07
CA LEU A 63 1.52 -11.42 19.53
C LEU A 63 0.19 -12.12 19.21
N GLY A 64 -0.87 -11.84 19.99
CA GLY A 64 -2.21 -12.33 19.72
C GLY A 64 -2.74 -11.81 18.39
N GLU A 65 -2.62 -10.51 18.15
CA GLU A 65 -3.09 -9.85 16.92
C GLU A 65 -2.34 -10.29 15.67
N ARG A 66 -1.04 -10.58 15.78
CA ARG A 66 -0.20 -11.07 14.67
C ARG A 66 -0.57 -12.49 14.23
N ARG A 67 -1.18 -13.29 15.11
CA ARG A 67 -1.65 -14.66 14.80
C ARG A 67 -3.06 -14.72 14.22
N ILE A 68 -3.81 -13.61 14.23
CA ILE A 68 -5.18 -13.55 13.70
C ILE A 68 -5.17 -13.78 12.19
N LYS A 69 -6.05 -14.66 11.71
CA LYS A 69 -6.27 -14.85 10.27
C LYS A 69 -6.92 -13.61 9.65
N ARG A 70 -6.40 -13.15 8.52
CA ARG A 70 -6.86 -11.94 7.81
C ARG A 70 -7.01 -12.22 6.31
N SER A 71 -7.59 -11.26 5.59
CA SER A 71 -7.57 -11.31 4.12
C SER A 71 -6.14 -11.23 3.63
N PRO A 72 -5.74 -12.03 2.63
CA PRO A 72 -4.41 -11.93 2.06
C PRO A 72 -4.19 -10.63 1.27
N LEU A 73 -5.26 -9.92 0.89
CA LEU A 73 -5.15 -8.60 0.28
C LEU A 73 -4.49 -7.56 1.19
N ARG A 74 -4.38 -7.83 2.50
CA ARG A 74 -3.60 -7.00 3.42
C ARG A 74 -2.10 -7.03 3.08
N ASP A 75 -1.55 -8.21 2.76
CA ASP A 75 -0.15 -8.32 2.33
C ASP A 75 0.04 -7.71 0.94
N VAL A 76 -0.92 -7.92 0.03
CA VAL A 76 -0.94 -7.27 -1.29
C VAL A 76 -0.88 -5.75 -1.14
N ALA A 77 -1.72 -5.16 -0.29
CA ALA A 77 -1.71 -3.73 -0.02
C ALA A 77 -0.35 -3.27 0.53
N GLY A 78 0.29 -4.03 1.44
CA GLY A 78 1.64 -3.75 1.92
C GLY A 78 2.67 -3.67 0.80
N MET A 79 2.64 -4.62 -0.14
CA MET A 79 3.54 -4.59 -1.30
C MET A 79 3.27 -3.41 -2.23
N LEU A 80 2.01 -3.11 -2.53
CA LEU A 80 1.64 -1.97 -3.37
C LEU A 80 2.08 -0.63 -2.75
N ARG A 81 1.92 -0.47 -1.43
CA ARG A 81 2.49 0.67 -0.69
C ARG A 81 4.02 0.68 -0.77
N SER A 82 4.67 -0.48 -0.72
CA SER A 82 6.13 -0.58 -0.85
C SER A 82 6.63 -0.09 -2.22
N PHE A 83 5.93 -0.37 -3.32
CA PHE A 83 6.26 0.20 -4.63
C PHE A 83 6.12 1.73 -4.64
N HIS A 84 5.07 2.25 -4.01
CA HIS A 84 4.89 3.69 -3.84
C HIS A 84 6.01 4.34 -3.03
N TYR A 85 6.51 3.69 -1.97
CA TYR A 85 7.68 4.17 -1.23
C TYR A 85 8.97 4.10 -2.05
N ALA A 86 9.15 3.04 -2.83
CA ALA A 86 10.33 2.86 -3.67
C ALA A 86 10.47 3.99 -4.71
N THR A 87 9.36 4.41 -5.34
CA THR A 87 9.41 5.54 -6.29
C THR A 87 9.81 6.85 -5.62
N HIS A 88 9.22 7.17 -4.47
CA HIS A 88 9.53 8.40 -3.75
C HIS A 88 10.97 8.41 -3.21
N SER A 89 11.46 7.25 -2.77
CA SER A 89 12.85 7.08 -2.34
C SER A 89 13.82 7.31 -3.50
N ALA A 90 13.55 6.71 -4.66
CA ALA A 90 14.38 6.88 -5.86
C ALA A 90 14.38 8.33 -6.39
N LEU A 91 13.22 9.00 -6.39
CA LEU A 91 13.13 10.42 -6.74
C LEU A 91 13.92 11.29 -5.77
N SER A 92 13.76 11.07 -4.46
CA SER A 92 14.49 11.81 -3.41
C SER A 92 16.00 11.64 -3.52
N GLU A 93 16.46 10.41 -3.78
CA GLU A 93 17.87 10.11 -4.00
C GLU A 93 18.41 10.81 -5.26
N HIS A 94 17.64 10.83 -6.36
CA HIS A 94 18.01 11.54 -7.57
C HIS A 94 18.18 13.05 -7.34
N ILE A 95 17.27 13.67 -6.60
CA ILE A 95 17.33 15.10 -6.25
C ILE A 95 18.60 15.39 -5.45
N SER A 96 18.87 14.58 -4.43
CA SER A 96 20.04 14.70 -3.57
C SER A 96 21.35 14.61 -4.37
N LYS A 97 21.45 13.68 -5.31
CA LYS A 97 22.67 13.45 -6.08
C LYS A 97 22.93 14.46 -7.18
N PHE A 98 21.88 14.95 -7.86
CA PHE A 98 22.04 15.74 -9.09
C PHE A 98 21.69 17.23 -8.93
N ALA A 99 21.19 17.66 -7.77
CA ALA A 99 20.91 19.07 -7.42
C ALA A 99 20.14 19.85 -8.51
N ARG A 100 19.22 19.18 -9.21
CA ARG A 100 18.35 19.77 -10.25
C ARG A 100 16.89 19.69 -9.82
N PRO A 101 16.38 20.68 -9.06
CA PRO A 101 14.98 20.72 -8.63
C PRO A 101 14.00 20.65 -9.82
N ASP A 102 14.36 21.29 -10.93
CA ASP A 102 13.52 21.39 -12.14
C ASP A 102 13.32 20.04 -12.85
N GLY A 103 14.19 19.06 -12.59
CA GLY A 103 14.07 17.71 -13.14
C GLY A 103 12.92 16.90 -12.52
N ILE A 104 12.49 17.22 -11.30
CA ILE A 104 11.49 16.46 -10.55
C ILE A 104 10.13 16.53 -11.24
N ALA A 105 9.73 17.72 -11.69
CA ALA A 105 8.45 17.91 -12.38
C ALA A 105 8.39 17.07 -13.66
N GLY A 106 9.53 16.91 -14.35
CA GLY A 106 9.65 16.02 -15.52
C GLY A 106 9.65 14.53 -15.17
N LEU A 107 10.15 14.14 -13.99
CA LEU A 107 10.25 12.74 -13.55
C LEU A 107 9.00 12.22 -12.83
N ALA A 108 8.21 13.08 -12.20
CA ALA A 108 7.03 12.68 -11.45
C ALA A 108 6.00 11.88 -12.29
N PRO A 109 5.70 12.23 -13.56
CA PRO A 109 4.87 11.40 -14.42
C PRO A 109 5.44 10.00 -14.67
N TRP A 110 6.76 9.88 -14.85
CA TRP A 110 7.44 8.60 -15.05
C TRP A 110 7.42 7.73 -13.79
N ALA A 111 7.59 8.35 -12.61
CA ALA A 111 7.48 7.65 -11.34
C ALA A 111 6.06 7.10 -11.13
N ARG A 112 5.02 7.89 -11.41
CA ARG A 112 3.62 7.42 -11.38
C ARG A 112 3.38 6.29 -12.38
N LEU A 113 3.88 6.43 -13.61
CA LEU A 113 3.76 5.40 -14.63
C LEU A 113 4.41 4.09 -14.17
N TRP A 114 5.64 4.15 -13.66
CA TRP A 114 6.34 2.96 -13.14
C TRP A 114 5.58 2.32 -11.99
N GLN A 115 5.11 3.12 -11.02
CA GLN A 115 4.35 2.62 -9.87
C GLN A 115 3.06 1.94 -10.31
N ALA A 116 2.31 2.53 -11.25
CA ALA A 116 1.09 1.94 -11.79
C ALA A 116 1.38 0.61 -12.50
N TRP A 117 2.40 0.56 -13.37
CA TRP A 117 2.73 -0.65 -14.10
C TRP A 117 3.22 -1.79 -13.22
N VAL A 118 4.12 -1.52 -12.27
CA VAL A 118 4.62 -2.57 -11.36
C VAL A 118 3.51 -3.07 -10.44
N SER A 119 2.63 -2.17 -9.98
CA SER A 119 1.45 -2.51 -9.17
C SER A 119 0.48 -3.40 -9.94
N ALA A 120 0.17 -3.03 -11.20
CA ALA A 120 -0.70 -3.81 -12.06
C ALA A 120 -0.09 -5.18 -12.42
N ALA A 121 1.21 -5.25 -12.71
CA ALA A 121 1.90 -6.50 -13.00
C ALA A 121 1.91 -7.44 -11.77
N PHE A 122 2.23 -6.90 -10.59
CA PHE A 122 2.21 -7.65 -9.34
C PHE A 122 0.80 -8.17 -9.01
N LEU A 123 -0.20 -7.28 -9.03
CA LEU A 123 -1.58 -7.64 -8.74
C LEU A 123 -2.14 -8.64 -9.77
N GLY A 124 -1.87 -8.44 -11.06
CA GLY A 124 -2.26 -9.35 -12.12
C GLY A 124 -1.65 -10.74 -11.96
N GLY A 125 -0.36 -10.83 -11.64
CA GLY A 125 0.30 -12.10 -11.34
C GLY A 125 -0.29 -12.78 -10.10
N TYR A 126 -0.55 -12.01 -9.05
CA TYR A 126 -1.16 -12.49 -7.82
C TYR A 126 -2.57 -13.07 -8.06
N LEU A 127 -3.43 -12.33 -8.79
CA LEU A 127 -4.79 -12.74 -9.11
C LEU A 127 -4.86 -13.89 -10.14
N SER A 128 -3.80 -14.10 -10.92
CA SER A 128 -3.70 -15.23 -11.85
C SER A 128 -3.17 -16.51 -11.18
N THR A 129 -2.80 -16.44 -9.90
CA THR A 129 -2.26 -17.59 -9.16
C THR A 129 -3.36 -18.60 -8.84
N ALA A 130 -3.16 -19.87 -9.20
CA ALA A 130 -4.14 -20.93 -8.97
C ALA A 130 -4.58 -21.03 -7.49
N GLY A 131 -5.89 -21.03 -7.25
CA GLY A 131 -6.47 -21.13 -5.91
C GLY A 131 -6.75 -19.78 -5.24
N ILE A 132 -6.24 -18.67 -5.78
CA ILE A 132 -6.48 -17.34 -5.22
C ILE A 132 -7.94 -16.92 -5.30
N GLU A 133 -8.68 -17.42 -6.30
CA GLU A 133 -10.09 -17.16 -6.53
C GLU A 133 -11.00 -17.62 -5.38
N ARG A 134 -10.47 -18.46 -4.47
CA ARG A 134 -11.15 -18.90 -3.25
C ARG A 134 -10.87 -18.00 -2.06
N LEU A 135 -9.77 -17.25 -2.10
CA LEU A 135 -9.26 -16.44 -1.00
C LEU A 135 -9.72 -14.99 -1.08
N VAL A 136 -9.89 -14.45 -2.29
CA VAL A 136 -10.27 -13.05 -2.55
C VAL A 136 -11.69 -12.95 -3.12
N PRO A 137 -12.36 -11.80 -3.00
CA PRO A 137 -13.64 -11.58 -3.67
C PRO A 137 -13.53 -11.80 -5.18
N GLN A 138 -14.51 -12.49 -5.77
CA GLN A 138 -14.55 -12.74 -7.22
C GLN A 138 -15.20 -11.58 -7.99
N GLN A 139 -16.10 -10.85 -7.34
CA GLN A 139 -16.69 -9.64 -7.91
C GLN A 139 -15.64 -8.53 -7.86
N GLU A 140 -15.41 -7.89 -9.01
CA GLU A 140 -14.46 -6.78 -9.17
C GLU A 140 -14.70 -5.67 -8.14
N ASP A 141 -15.96 -5.27 -7.97
CA ASP A 141 -16.36 -4.25 -6.99
C ASP A 141 -16.00 -4.65 -5.55
N GLY A 142 -16.16 -5.93 -5.20
CA GLY A 142 -15.79 -6.45 -3.88
C GLY A 142 -14.27 -6.51 -3.69
N LEU A 143 -13.53 -6.89 -4.74
CA LEU A 143 -12.08 -6.94 -4.74
C LEU A 143 -11.49 -5.54 -4.56
N GLN A 144 -11.97 -4.58 -5.35
CA GLN A 144 -11.55 -3.18 -5.28
C GLN A 144 -11.88 -2.57 -3.92
N THR A 145 -13.12 -2.72 -3.43
CA THR A 145 -13.51 -2.20 -2.11
C THR A 145 -12.60 -2.72 -1.00
N LEU A 146 -12.27 -4.01 -1.04
CA LEU A 146 -11.43 -4.63 -0.01
C LEU A 146 -9.96 -4.21 -0.12
N LEU A 147 -9.43 -4.12 -1.34
CA LEU A 147 -8.06 -3.68 -1.59
C LEU A 147 -7.88 -2.21 -1.20
N ASP A 148 -8.78 -1.32 -1.62
CA ASP A 148 -8.75 0.11 -1.30
C ASP A 148 -8.77 0.34 0.22
N ALA A 149 -9.60 -0.42 0.94
CA ALA A 149 -9.66 -0.31 2.38
C ALA A 149 -8.36 -0.76 3.07
N PHE A 150 -7.67 -1.79 2.57
CA PHE A 150 -6.37 -2.20 3.13
C PHE A 150 -5.23 -1.26 2.74
N LEU A 151 -5.27 -0.68 1.54
CA LEU A 151 -4.33 0.37 1.13
C LEU A 151 -4.47 1.60 2.03
N LEU A 152 -5.72 1.98 2.33
CA LEU A 152 -6.02 3.09 3.21
C LEU A 152 -5.64 2.80 4.67
N ASP A 153 -5.97 1.61 5.21
CA ASP A 153 -5.54 1.16 6.55
C ASP A 153 -4.01 1.25 6.70
N LYS A 154 -3.27 0.75 5.70
CA LYS A 154 -1.81 0.78 5.72
C LYS A 154 -1.27 2.20 5.61
N ALA A 155 -1.82 3.04 4.74
CA ALA A 155 -1.37 4.42 4.58
C ALA A 155 -1.64 5.28 5.83
N LEU A 156 -2.77 5.08 6.52
CA LEU A 156 -3.06 5.75 7.80
C LEU A 156 -2.11 5.31 8.92
N TYR A 157 -1.80 4.01 8.97
CA TYR A 157 -0.76 3.50 9.87
C TYR A 157 0.60 4.13 9.57
N GLU A 158 0.97 4.22 8.29
CA GLU A 158 2.22 4.84 7.84
C GLU A 158 2.31 6.31 8.22
N ILE A 159 1.25 7.12 8.09
CA ILE A 159 1.25 8.51 8.60
C ILE A 159 1.68 8.54 10.07
N SER A 160 1.02 7.74 10.90
CA SER A 160 1.33 7.68 12.33
C SER A 160 2.77 7.23 12.57
N TYR A 161 3.26 6.27 11.81
CA TYR A 161 4.63 5.78 11.92
C TYR A 161 5.66 6.83 11.49
N GLU A 162 5.49 7.46 10.33
CA GLU A 162 6.43 8.45 9.81
C GLU A 162 6.49 9.70 10.69
N LEU A 163 5.36 10.18 11.21
CA LEU A 163 5.34 11.32 12.13
C LEU A 163 6.19 11.07 13.39
N ASN A 164 6.29 9.81 13.84
CA ASN A 164 7.03 9.46 15.05
C ASN A 164 8.50 9.09 14.79
N ASN A 165 8.84 8.61 13.59
CA ASN A 165 10.16 8.04 13.31
C ASN A 165 10.94 8.78 12.22
N ARG A 166 10.26 9.29 11.19
CA ARG A 166 10.86 9.96 10.02
C ARG A 166 9.92 11.07 9.51
N PRO A 167 9.78 12.20 10.22
CA PRO A 167 8.77 13.21 9.88
C PRO A 167 8.89 13.74 8.45
N ASP A 168 10.11 13.80 7.91
CA ASP A 168 10.38 14.22 6.52
C ASP A 168 9.77 13.29 5.47
N TRP A 169 9.33 12.08 5.84
CA TRP A 169 8.76 11.08 4.94
C TRP A 169 7.23 11.07 4.95
N VAL A 170 6.58 11.86 5.83
CA VAL A 170 5.11 11.87 5.99
C VAL A 170 4.35 12.25 4.71
N TYR A 171 5.01 12.98 3.80
CA TYR A 171 4.42 13.35 2.51
C TYR A 171 4.10 12.13 1.64
N ILE A 172 4.83 11.01 1.78
CA ILE A 172 4.63 9.78 1.01
C ILE A 172 3.28 9.13 1.34
N PRO A 173 2.95 8.80 2.61
CA PRO A 173 1.63 8.27 2.92
C PRO A 173 0.51 9.28 2.73
N LEU A 174 0.74 10.59 2.95
CA LEU A 174 -0.26 11.62 2.62
C LEU A 174 -0.65 11.60 1.13
N HIS A 175 0.33 11.63 0.23
CA HIS A 175 0.06 11.57 -1.21
C HIS A 175 -0.66 10.27 -1.60
N GLY A 176 -0.26 9.14 -1.00
CA GLY A 176 -0.92 7.86 -1.25
C GLY A 176 -2.41 7.87 -0.88
N ILE A 177 -2.78 8.48 0.26
CA ILE A 177 -4.19 8.61 0.63
C ILE A 177 -4.92 9.56 -0.32
N ILE A 178 -4.30 10.68 -0.71
CA ILE A 178 -4.90 11.63 -1.65
C ILE A 178 -5.22 10.96 -2.98
N GLN A 179 -4.29 10.18 -3.53
CA GLN A 179 -4.50 9.43 -4.77
C GLN A 179 -5.68 8.46 -4.64
N LEU A 180 -5.73 7.68 -3.54
CA LEU A 180 -6.83 6.75 -3.30
C LEU A 180 -8.18 7.48 -3.19
N VAL A 181 -8.23 8.62 -2.50
CA VAL A 181 -9.47 9.42 -2.33
C VAL A 181 -9.90 10.02 -3.66
N ARG A 182 -8.97 10.45 -4.52
CA ARG A 182 -9.25 11.00 -5.85
C ARG A 182 -9.52 9.93 -6.92
N GLY A 183 -9.15 8.68 -6.67
CA GLY A 183 -9.24 7.59 -7.65
C GLY A 183 -8.17 7.68 -8.74
N GLU A 184 -6.99 8.18 -8.37
CA GLU A 184 -5.80 8.32 -9.25
C GLU A 184 -4.85 7.12 -9.16
#